data_AF-A0A9E1IJZ6-F1
#
_entry.id   AF-A0A9E1IJZ6-F1
#
_cell.length_a   1.000
_cell.length_b   1.000
_cell.length_c   1.000
_cell.angle_alpha   90.00
_cell.angle_beta   90.00
_cell.angle_gamma   90.00
#
_symmetry.space_group_name_H-M   'P 1'
#
loop_
_entity.id
_entity.type
_entity.pdbx_description
1 polymer ?
#
loop_
_entity_poly.entity_id
_entity_poly.type
_entity_poly.pdbx_seq_one_letter_code
_entity_poly.pdbx_strand_id
1 'polypeptide(L)'
;DAYPSMSKPDDFPYNHCGAAVLLEYDQGSSRGFWSIEQRTRNTGRDEASGRVNLYEDKEKSRYRIYVRYEEDYVRLLLEHAIDTAKDYLDRHSPSAEGLVLLCSQLAPDFGSELALGIGVAEDHTIDVYADYGDPHSSALGIAYHLGTKNGLLPSADSVLFVNAGTGLSVGCGLYSPNLVQPR
;
A
#
# COMPACT_ATOMS: atom_id res chain seq x y z
N ASP A 1 -8.72 -9.15 1.33
CA ASP A 1 -9.95 -9.67 0.69
C ASP A 1 -10.78 -10.40 1.74
N ALA A 2 -12.10 -10.18 1.78
CA ALA A 2 -12.99 -10.81 2.76
C ALA A 2 -14.07 -11.60 2.02
N TYR A 3 -14.02 -12.93 2.14
CA TYR A 3 -14.97 -13.80 1.45
C TYR A 3 -16.40 -13.60 2.03
N PRO A 4 -17.45 -13.42 1.19
CA PRO A 4 -18.79 -13.10 1.67
C PRO A 4 -19.41 -14.09 2.66
N SER A 5 -18.99 -15.36 2.66
CA SER A 5 -19.48 -16.36 3.62
C SER A 5 -18.75 -16.33 4.97
N MET A 6 -17.78 -15.42 5.17
CA MET A 6 -16.97 -15.29 6.39
C MET A 6 -16.14 -16.53 6.77
N SER A 7 -16.09 -17.56 5.91
CA SER A 7 -15.29 -18.77 6.09
C SER A 7 -14.07 -18.74 5.17
N LYS A 8 -12.88 -19.06 5.69
CA LYS A 8 -11.65 -19.18 4.89
C LYS A 8 -11.64 -20.51 4.13
N PRO A 9 -11.54 -20.52 2.78
CA PRO A 9 -11.24 -21.73 2.05
C PRO A 9 -9.82 -22.20 2.39
N ASP A 10 -9.66 -23.50 2.65
CA ASP A 10 -8.37 -24.08 3.08
C ASP A 10 -7.23 -23.82 2.08
N ASP A 11 -7.55 -23.75 0.79
CA ASP A 11 -6.57 -23.60 -0.30
C ASP A 11 -6.38 -22.14 -0.78
N PHE A 12 -6.98 -21.14 -0.11
CA PHE A 12 -6.81 -19.75 -0.52
C PHE A 12 -5.51 -19.17 0.09
N PRO A 13 -4.55 -18.71 -0.74
CA PRO A 13 -3.19 -18.41 -0.27
C PRO A 13 -3.10 -17.09 0.50
N TYR A 14 -4.15 -16.27 0.49
CA TYR A 14 -4.17 -14.97 1.13
C TYR A 14 -4.98 -14.99 2.42
N ASN A 15 -4.54 -14.20 3.39
CA ASN A 15 -5.28 -14.03 4.62
C ASN A 15 -6.53 -13.16 4.39
N HIS A 16 -7.61 -13.54 5.06
CA HIS A 16 -8.86 -12.83 4.96
C HIS A 16 -8.81 -11.58 5.82
N CYS A 17 -8.81 -10.42 5.18
CA CYS A 17 -8.83 -9.13 5.85
C CYS A 17 -9.51 -8.09 4.94
N GLY A 18 -10.02 -7.03 5.55
CA GLY A 18 -10.68 -5.95 4.83
C GLY A 18 -10.53 -4.66 5.62
N ALA A 19 -10.43 -3.55 4.90
CA ALA A 19 -10.51 -2.22 5.47
C ALA A 19 -11.49 -1.38 4.64
N ALA A 20 -12.14 -0.42 5.30
CA ALA A 20 -12.97 0.58 4.67
C ALA A 20 -12.52 1.95 5.17
N VAL A 21 -12.45 2.91 4.25
CA VAL A 21 -12.07 4.29 4.55
C VAL A 21 -13.23 5.19 4.13
N LEU A 22 -13.64 6.08 5.04
CA LEU A 22 -14.60 7.14 4.75
C LEU A 22 -13.83 8.43 4.47
N LEU A 23 -14.09 9.04 3.32
CA LEU A 23 -13.49 10.30 2.91
C LEU A 23 -14.57 11.37 2.84
N GLU A 24 -14.25 12.55 3.35
CA GLU A 24 -15.06 13.76 3.22
C GLU A 24 -14.31 14.76 2.34
N TYR A 25 -15.07 15.46 1.50
CA TYR A 25 -14.52 16.58 0.74
C TYR A 25 -14.50 17.84 1.62
N ASP A 26 -13.32 18.40 1.82
CA ASP A 26 -13.13 19.62 2.61
C ASP A 26 -12.31 20.62 1.79
N GLN A 27 -12.83 21.85 1.65
CA GLN A 27 -12.12 22.98 1.03
C GLN A 27 -11.60 24.00 2.05
N GLY A 28 -11.98 23.87 3.33
CA GLY A 28 -11.80 24.90 4.35
C GLY A 28 -10.65 24.64 5.31
N SER A 29 -10.18 23.39 5.45
CA SER A 29 -9.07 23.08 6.36
C SER A 29 -7.73 22.90 5.61
N SER A 30 -6.63 23.14 6.32
CA SER A 30 -5.28 22.76 5.87
C SER A 30 -4.95 21.29 6.16
N ARG A 31 -5.96 20.47 6.51
CA ARG A 31 -5.84 19.03 6.71
C ARG A 31 -6.31 18.29 5.47
N GLY A 32 -5.82 17.08 5.27
CA GLY A 32 -6.29 16.24 4.18
C GLY A 32 -5.17 15.80 3.25
N PHE A 33 -5.59 15.15 2.16
CA PHE A 33 -4.68 14.71 1.12
C PHE A 33 -4.20 15.89 0.27
N TRP A 34 -2.93 15.84 -0.09
CA TRP A 34 -2.34 16.71 -1.10
C TRP A 34 -2.62 16.12 -2.49
N SER A 35 -1.77 16.41 -3.47
CA SER A 35 -1.74 15.71 -4.75
C SER A 35 -1.50 14.21 -4.54
N ILE A 36 -2.26 13.37 -5.23
CA ILE A 36 -1.99 11.94 -5.34
C ILE A 36 -1.46 11.69 -6.73
N GLU A 37 -0.36 10.96 -6.82
CA GLU A 37 0.31 10.68 -8.08
C GLU A 37 0.52 9.19 -8.27
N GLN A 38 0.50 8.76 -9.52
CA GLN A 38 0.74 7.37 -9.88
C GLN A 38 1.79 7.29 -10.98
N ARG A 39 2.71 6.33 -10.84
CA ARG A 39 3.68 5.95 -11.86
C ARG A 39 3.57 4.47 -12.14
N THR A 40 3.85 4.11 -13.39
CA THR A 40 3.84 2.74 -13.86
C THR A 40 5.08 2.52 -14.69
N ARG A 41 5.84 1.47 -14.38
CA ARG A 41 7.01 1.08 -15.16
C ARG A 41 6.65 -0.06 -16.10
N ASN A 42 6.82 0.14 -17.40
CA ASN A 42 6.67 -0.93 -18.38
C ASN A 42 8.04 -1.59 -18.64
N THR A 43 8.17 -2.89 -18.36
CA THR A 43 9.41 -3.64 -18.68
C THR A 43 9.30 -4.45 -19.98
N GLY A 44 8.16 -4.40 -20.67
CA GLY A 44 7.86 -5.22 -21.84
C GLY A 44 7.60 -6.69 -21.53
N ARG A 45 7.43 -7.04 -20.25
CA ARG A 45 7.14 -8.40 -19.74
C ARG A 45 5.89 -8.34 -18.86
N ASP A 46 5.20 -9.46 -18.73
CA ASP A 46 4.08 -9.60 -17.79
C ASP A 46 4.63 -10.06 -16.43
N GLU A 47 5.00 -9.13 -15.55
CA GLU A 47 5.64 -9.47 -14.27
C GLU A 47 4.67 -10.11 -13.25
N ALA A 48 3.38 -9.81 -13.42
CA ALA A 48 2.29 -10.41 -12.68
C ALA A 48 1.09 -10.60 -13.61
N SER A 49 0.51 -11.81 -13.63
CA SER A 49 -0.66 -12.12 -14.46
C SER A 49 -1.71 -12.91 -13.70
N GLY A 50 -2.97 -12.57 -13.95
CA GLY A 50 -4.14 -13.30 -13.50
C GLY A 50 -4.89 -13.87 -14.69
N ARG A 51 -5.26 -15.15 -14.65
CA ARG A 51 -6.08 -15.78 -15.71
C ARG A 51 -7.16 -16.68 -15.13
N VAL A 52 -8.24 -16.82 -15.89
CA VAL A 52 -9.32 -17.78 -15.63
C VAL A 52 -9.35 -18.76 -16.81
N ASN A 53 -9.37 -20.08 -16.55
CA ASN A 53 -9.44 -21.07 -17.61
C ASN A 53 -10.88 -21.57 -17.82
N LEU A 54 -11.63 -20.91 -18.72
CA LEU A 54 -13.03 -21.26 -18.98
C LEU A 54 -13.20 -22.65 -19.63
N TYR A 55 -12.22 -23.10 -20.40
CA TYR A 55 -12.31 -24.35 -21.17
C TYR A 55 -11.97 -25.57 -20.33
N GLU A 56 -10.86 -25.52 -19.58
CA GLU A 56 -10.42 -26.64 -18.74
C GLU A 56 -11.21 -26.72 -17.42
N ASP A 57 -11.46 -25.58 -16.75
CA ASP A 57 -12.15 -25.58 -15.45
C ASP A 57 -13.67 -25.62 -15.56
N LYS A 58 -14.25 -25.30 -16.73
CA LYS A 58 -15.71 -25.31 -16.98
C LYS A 58 -16.48 -24.60 -15.86
N GLU A 59 -17.38 -25.29 -15.15
CA GLU A 59 -18.16 -24.74 -14.05
C GLU A 59 -17.32 -24.28 -12.85
N LYS A 60 -16.12 -24.83 -12.66
CA LYS A 60 -15.21 -24.43 -11.56
C LYS A 60 -14.52 -23.09 -11.83
N SER A 61 -14.54 -22.62 -13.09
CA SER A 61 -13.89 -21.36 -13.48
C SER A 61 -14.41 -20.14 -12.70
N ARG A 62 -15.69 -20.17 -12.29
CA ARG A 62 -16.31 -19.10 -11.49
C ARG A 62 -15.78 -18.99 -10.05
N TYR A 63 -14.98 -19.95 -9.60
CA TYR A 63 -14.39 -19.99 -8.26
C TYR A 63 -12.86 -20.10 -8.30
N ARG A 64 -12.23 -19.90 -9.47
CA ARG A 64 -10.79 -20.12 -9.65
C ARG A 64 -10.16 -19.00 -10.46
N ILE A 65 -9.08 -18.45 -9.92
CA ILE A 65 -8.15 -17.58 -10.63
C ILE A 65 -6.75 -18.18 -10.47
N TYR A 66 -5.99 -18.22 -11.56
CA TYR A 66 -4.57 -18.54 -11.53
C TYR A 66 -3.81 -17.25 -11.52
N VAL A 67 -2.97 -17.07 -10.51
CA VAL A 67 -2.08 -15.92 -10.39
C VAL A 67 -0.65 -16.42 -10.55
N ARG A 68 0.11 -15.75 -11.40
CA ARG A 68 1.55 -15.99 -11.58
C ARG A 68 2.29 -14.68 -11.37
N TYR A 69 3.36 -14.75 -10.60
CA TYR A 69 4.34 -13.70 -10.45
C TYR A 69 5.68 -14.19 -11.01
N GLU A 70 6.44 -13.30 -11.64
CA GLU A 70 7.85 -13.57 -11.92
C GLU A 70 8.66 -13.48 -10.62
N GLU A 71 9.77 -14.24 -10.53
CA GLU A 71 10.57 -14.36 -9.30
C GLU A 71 11.13 -13.02 -8.81
N ASP A 72 11.42 -12.10 -9.73
CA ASP A 72 11.97 -10.78 -9.43
C ASP A 72 10.90 -9.69 -9.24
N TYR A 73 9.61 -10.03 -9.33
CA TYR A 73 8.52 -9.05 -9.31
C TYR A 73 8.52 -8.16 -8.06
N VAL A 74 8.57 -8.77 -6.87
CA VAL A 74 8.52 -8.02 -5.59
C VAL A 74 9.71 -7.07 -5.47
N ARG A 75 10.91 -7.54 -5.83
CA ARG A 75 12.13 -6.72 -5.82
C ARG A 75 12.02 -5.53 -6.78
N LEU A 76 11.61 -5.78 -8.03
CA LEU A 76 11.43 -4.71 -9.03
C LEU A 76 10.35 -3.69 -8.62
N LEU A 77 9.29 -4.17 -7.97
CA LEU A 77 8.23 -3.31 -7.46
C LEU A 77 8.72 -2.45 -6.30
N LEU A 78 9.49 -3.01 -5.37
CA LEU A 78 10.09 -2.28 -4.25
C LEU A 78 11.07 -1.21 -4.74
N GLU A 79 11.98 -1.56 -5.66
CA GLU A 79 12.90 -0.60 -6.30
C GLU A 79 12.12 0.57 -6.92
N HIS A 80 11.05 0.25 -7.66
CA HIS A 80 10.23 1.29 -8.27
C HIS A 80 9.44 2.13 -7.25
N ALA A 81 9.01 1.52 -6.13
CA ALA A 81 8.33 2.22 -5.06
C ALA A 81 9.26 3.21 -4.34
N ILE A 82 10.50 2.80 -4.06
CA ILE A 82 11.53 3.66 -3.48
C ILE A 82 11.81 4.85 -4.41
N ASP A 83 12.06 4.60 -5.70
CA ASP A 83 12.36 5.66 -6.66
C ASP A 83 11.19 6.64 -6.81
N THR A 84 9.97 6.13 -6.89
CA THR A 84 8.76 6.95 -7.03
C THR A 84 8.48 7.77 -5.79
N ALA A 85 8.63 7.18 -4.59
CA ALA A 85 8.41 7.87 -3.33
C ALA A 85 9.48 8.95 -3.08
N LYS A 86 10.75 8.70 -3.40
CA LYS A 86 11.82 9.72 -3.34
C LYS A 86 11.51 10.93 -4.20
N ASP A 87 11.25 10.70 -5.48
CA ASP A 87 10.96 11.78 -6.42
C ASP A 87 9.69 12.56 -6.00
N TYR A 88 8.68 11.85 -5.49
CA TYR A 88 7.48 12.46 -4.96
C TYR A 88 7.77 13.33 -3.72
N LEU A 89 8.56 12.83 -2.77
CA LEU A 89 8.99 13.59 -1.58
C LEU A 89 9.84 14.81 -1.95
N ASP A 90 10.77 14.68 -2.91
CA ASP A 90 11.61 15.80 -3.37
C ASP A 90 10.77 16.94 -3.93
N ARG A 91 9.72 16.63 -4.71
CA ARG A 91 8.84 17.64 -5.33
C ARG A 91 7.86 18.30 -4.36
N HIS A 92 7.42 17.59 -3.33
CA HIS A 92 6.43 18.11 -2.37
C HIS A 92 7.07 18.64 -1.08
N SER A 93 8.29 18.21 -0.77
CA SER A 93 9.09 18.67 0.36
C SER A 93 8.32 18.78 1.69
N PRO A 94 7.66 17.70 2.17
CA PRO A 94 7.03 17.72 3.49
C PRO A 94 8.08 17.92 4.60
N SER A 95 7.62 18.22 5.81
CA SER A 95 8.51 18.16 6.98
C SER A 95 9.08 16.74 7.10
N ALA A 96 10.41 16.62 7.07
CA ALA A 96 11.08 15.33 7.31
C ALA A 96 10.92 14.88 8.77
N GLU A 97 10.86 15.84 9.69
CA GLU A 97 10.50 15.60 11.08
C GLU A 97 9.00 15.25 11.15
N GLY A 98 8.67 14.11 11.79
CA GLY A 98 7.28 13.67 11.94
C GLY A 98 6.63 13.05 10.70
N LEU A 99 7.40 12.69 9.66
CA LEU A 99 6.89 11.93 8.51
C LEU A 99 6.67 10.47 8.90
N VAL A 100 5.47 9.95 8.64
CA VAL A 100 5.10 8.53 8.83
C VAL A 100 4.81 7.88 7.48
N LEU A 101 5.32 6.68 7.23
CA LEU A 101 5.06 5.89 6.03
C LEU A 101 3.99 4.82 6.28
N LEU A 102 2.94 4.82 5.46
CA LEU A 102 1.99 3.71 5.33
C LEU A 102 2.09 3.16 3.92
N CYS A 103 2.33 1.85 3.76
CA CYS A 103 2.58 1.27 2.45
C CYS A 103 1.92 -0.10 2.22
N SER A 104 1.90 -0.54 0.96
CA SER A 104 1.63 -1.94 0.62
C SER A 104 2.65 -2.87 1.26
N GLN A 105 2.23 -4.10 1.58
CA GLN A 105 3.05 -5.08 2.30
C GLN A 105 3.00 -6.43 1.55
N LEU A 106 3.68 -6.52 0.40
CA LEU A 106 3.59 -7.69 -0.49
C LEU A 106 4.46 -8.88 -0.05
N ALA A 107 5.43 -8.62 0.82
CA ALA A 107 6.37 -9.60 1.34
C ALA A 107 6.78 -9.18 2.76
N PRO A 108 7.37 -10.10 3.56
CA PRO A 108 8.06 -9.70 4.78
C PRO A 108 9.04 -8.56 4.47
N ASP A 109 9.16 -7.63 5.41
CA ASP A 109 10.11 -6.50 5.35
C ASP A 109 9.90 -5.49 4.19
N PHE A 110 8.88 -5.65 3.33
CA PHE A 110 8.66 -4.71 2.21
C PHE A 110 8.53 -3.26 2.69
N GLY A 111 7.75 -3.03 3.75
CA GLY A 111 7.56 -1.69 4.30
C GLY A 111 8.79 -1.12 5.01
N SER A 112 9.56 -1.94 5.72
CA SER A 112 10.78 -1.50 6.40
C SER A 112 11.90 -1.21 5.40
N GLU A 113 12.04 -2.02 4.35
CA GLU A 113 12.97 -1.75 3.25
C GLU A 113 12.59 -0.49 2.47
N LEU A 114 11.29 -0.25 2.23
CA LEU A 114 10.81 0.99 1.61
C LEU A 114 11.12 2.20 2.51
N ALA A 115 10.82 2.12 3.81
CA ALA A 115 11.09 3.18 4.78
C ALA A 115 12.58 3.54 4.81
N LEU A 116 13.45 2.54 4.95
CA LEU A 116 14.90 2.70 4.88
C LEU A 116 15.33 3.32 3.54
N GLY A 117 14.76 2.82 2.44
CA GLY A 117 15.04 3.29 1.10
C GLY A 117 14.79 4.77 0.93
N ILE A 118 13.74 5.33 1.53
CA ILE A 118 13.34 6.74 1.44
C ILE A 118 13.81 7.61 2.63
N GLY A 119 14.50 7.02 3.61
CA GLY A 119 15.02 7.74 4.78
C GLY A 119 13.98 8.01 5.89
N VAL A 120 12.90 7.23 5.95
CA VAL A 120 11.94 7.25 7.07
C VAL A 120 12.42 6.27 8.15
N ALA A 121 12.35 6.68 9.41
CA ALA A 121 12.74 5.85 10.54
C ALA A 121 11.85 4.60 10.66
N GLU A 122 12.39 3.49 11.17
CA GLU A 122 11.68 2.21 11.26
C GLU A 122 10.46 2.28 12.20
N ASP A 123 10.53 3.08 13.26
CA ASP A 123 9.42 3.33 14.18
C ASP A 123 8.38 4.33 13.62
N HIS A 124 8.63 4.89 12.44
CA HIS A 124 7.74 5.77 11.69
C HIS A 124 7.03 5.04 10.54
N THR A 125 6.87 3.72 10.64
CA THR A 125 6.02 2.93 9.76
C THR A 125 5.22 1.88 10.54
N ILE A 126 4.25 1.25 9.88
CA ILE A 126 3.43 0.18 10.47
C ILE A 126 3.65 -1.09 9.67
N ASP A 127 4.21 -2.11 10.32
CA ASP A 127 4.27 -3.45 9.78
C ASP A 127 2.90 -4.13 9.93
N VAL A 128 2.17 -4.21 8.82
CA VAL A 128 0.91 -4.95 8.74
C VAL A 128 1.16 -6.42 8.40
N TYR A 129 2.32 -6.75 7.81
CA TYR A 129 2.61 -8.09 7.34
C TYR A 129 2.73 -9.09 8.49
N ALA A 130 3.33 -8.69 9.61
CA ALA A 130 3.51 -9.55 10.79
C ALA A 130 2.19 -10.19 11.28
N ASP A 131 1.10 -9.42 11.28
CA ASP A 131 -0.20 -9.87 11.80
C ASP A 131 -1.15 -10.39 10.70
N TYR A 132 -1.02 -9.88 9.47
CA TYR A 132 -2.01 -10.12 8.40
C TYR A 132 -1.42 -10.82 7.17
N GLY A 133 -0.12 -11.08 7.08
CA GLY A 133 0.54 -11.47 5.83
C GLY A 133 0.38 -10.39 4.76
N ASP A 134 0.25 -10.76 3.48
CA ASP A 134 -0.08 -9.79 2.41
C ASP A 134 -1.58 -9.41 2.45
N PRO A 135 -1.94 -8.18 2.88
CA PRO A 135 -3.33 -7.74 2.97
C PRO A 135 -3.85 -7.17 1.64
N HIS A 136 -3.00 -7.13 0.61
CA HIS A 136 -3.23 -6.50 -0.69
C HIS A 136 -3.77 -5.07 -0.55
N SER A 137 -4.89 -4.77 -1.20
CA SER A 137 -5.53 -3.45 -1.19
C SER A 137 -6.00 -2.98 0.19
N SER A 138 -6.09 -3.89 1.18
CA SER A 138 -6.46 -3.53 2.55
C SER A 138 -5.29 -2.99 3.38
N ALA A 139 -4.04 -3.15 2.91
CA ALA A 139 -2.83 -2.80 3.67
C ALA A 139 -2.86 -1.36 4.18
N LEU A 140 -3.12 -0.37 3.31
CA LEU A 140 -3.13 1.04 3.69
C LEU A 140 -4.22 1.39 4.71
N GLY A 141 -5.42 0.82 4.56
CA GLY A 141 -6.51 1.04 5.50
C GLY A 141 -6.25 0.42 6.87
N ILE A 142 -5.69 -0.79 6.90
CA ILE A 142 -5.28 -1.44 8.15
C ILE A 142 -4.14 -0.66 8.81
N ALA A 143 -3.11 -0.29 8.05
CA ALA A 143 -1.98 0.49 8.54
C ALA A 143 -2.44 1.82 9.14
N TYR A 144 -3.37 2.52 8.49
CA TYR A 144 -3.96 3.75 9.01
C TYR A 144 -4.73 3.54 10.32
N HIS A 145 -5.53 2.48 10.39
CA HIS A 145 -6.28 2.13 11.60
C HIS A 145 -5.33 1.83 12.78
N LEU A 146 -4.31 1.00 12.56
CA LEU A 146 -3.32 0.64 13.57
C LEU A 146 -2.46 1.85 13.98
N GLY A 147 -1.98 2.64 13.03
CA GLY A 147 -1.20 3.86 13.30
C GLY A 147 -2.00 4.89 14.12
N THR A 148 -3.31 5.00 13.88
CA THR A 148 -4.19 5.84 14.72
C THR A 148 -4.34 5.27 16.12
N LYS A 149 -4.65 3.97 16.23
CA LYS A 149 -4.88 3.27 17.50
C LYS A 149 -3.64 3.28 18.40
N ASN A 150 -2.46 3.18 17.80
CA ASN A 150 -1.18 3.13 18.51
C ASN A 150 -0.59 4.53 18.78
N GLY A 151 -1.27 5.60 18.37
CA GLY A 151 -0.85 6.98 18.63
C GLY A 151 0.21 7.54 17.68
N LEU A 152 0.65 6.77 16.67
CA LEU A 152 1.67 7.19 15.71
C LEU A 152 1.18 8.32 14.78
N LEU A 153 -0.03 8.19 14.23
CA LEU A 153 -0.57 9.18 13.29
C LEU A 153 -1.03 10.50 13.93
N PRO A 154 -1.63 10.50 15.14
CA PRO A 154 -1.94 11.76 15.84
C PRO A 154 -0.71 12.65 16.08
N SER A 155 0.48 12.07 16.26
CA SER A 155 1.74 12.80 16.43
C SER A 155 2.46 13.11 15.11
N ALA A 156 1.97 12.63 13.97
CA ALA A 156 2.62 12.85 12.69
C ALA A 156 2.34 14.26 12.17
N ASP A 157 3.36 14.88 11.57
CA ASP A 157 3.21 16.12 10.82
C ASP A 157 2.68 15.84 9.41
N SER A 158 3.07 14.69 8.86
CA SER A 158 2.67 14.24 7.53
C SER A 158 2.68 12.72 7.46
N VAL A 159 1.77 12.17 6.66
CA VAL A 159 1.65 10.74 6.43
C VAL A 159 1.80 10.50 4.94
N LEU A 160 2.84 9.79 4.54
CA LEU A 160 3.04 9.34 3.17
C LEU A 160 2.36 7.98 2.98
N PHE A 161 1.39 7.94 2.09
CA PHE A 161 0.81 6.69 1.60
C PHE A 161 1.55 6.25 0.34
N VAL A 162 2.02 5.00 0.32
CA VAL A 162 2.62 4.37 -0.87
C VAL A 162 1.91 3.07 -1.19
N ASN A 163 1.06 3.07 -2.21
CA ASN A 163 0.50 1.84 -2.77
C ASN A 163 1.42 1.32 -3.86
N ALA A 164 1.75 0.03 -3.84
CA ALA A 164 2.48 -0.63 -4.91
C ALA A 164 1.76 -1.93 -5.31
N GLY A 165 1.67 -2.22 -6.61
CA GLY A 165 0.92 -3.38 -7.09
C GLY A 165 1.19 -3.77 -8.54
N THR A 166 0.25 -4.55 -9.10
CA THR A 166 0.38 -5.19 -10.42
C THR A 166 0.71 -4.21 -11.54
N GLY A 167 1.47 -4.69 -12.54
CA GLY A 167 1.96 -3.88 -13.65
C GLY A 167 3.06 -2.89 -13.24
N LEU A 168 3.80 -3.19 -12.16
CA LEU A 168 4.80 -2.30 -11.56
C LEU A 168 4.27 -0.87 -11.42
N SER A 169 3.09 -0.76 -10.82
CA SER A 169 2.41 0.52 -10.59
C SER A 169 2.56 0.92 -9.13
N VAL A 170 2.93 2.19 -8.91
CA VAL A 170 3.12 2.80 -7.61
C VAL A 170 2.31 4.07 -7.53
N GLY A 171 1.52 4.24 -6.47
CA GLY A 171 0.80 5.46 -6.13
C GLY A 171 1.37 6.07 -4.86
N CYS A 172 1.61 7.38 -4.85
CA CYS A 172 2.05 8.14 -3.70
C CYS A 172 1.05 9.25 -3.37
N GLY A 173 0.81 9.48 -2.08
CA GLY A 173 -0.02 10.60 -1.61
C GLY A 173 0.38 11.02 -0.22
N LEU A 174 0.59 12.33 -0.01
CA LEU A 174 0.76 12.91 1.31
C LEU A 174 -0.58 13.29 1.92
N TYR A 175 -0.68 13.08 3.22
CA TYR A 175 -1.82 13.48 4.04
C TYR A 175 -1.32 14.26 5.25
N SER A 176 -1.95 15.41 5.51
CA SER A 176 -1.71 16.20 6.73
C SER A 176 -2.82 15.88 7.76
N PRO A 177 -2.51 15.15 8.85
CA PRO A 177 -3.49 14.78 9.86
C PRO A 177 -3.86 15.95 10.79
N ASN A 178 -2.92 16.87 10.98
CA ASN A 178 -3.07 18.07 11.80
C ASN A 178 -3.16 19.32 10.90
N LEU A 179 -3.78 20.38 11.40
CA LEU A 179 -3.78 21.68 10.71
C LEU A 179 -2.32 22.14 10.61
N VAL A 180 -1.75 22.08 9.40
CA VAL A 180 -0.47 22.74 9.14
C VAL A 180 -0.72 24.22 9.34
N GLN A 181 -0.11 24.83 10.37
CA GLN A 181 -0.07 26.28 10.43
C GLN A 181 0.81 26.74 9.27
N PRO A 182 0.35 27.69 8.44
CA PRO A 182 1.18 28.22 7.37
C PRO A 182 2.46 28.79 7.99
N ARG A 183 3.61 28.39 7.44
CA ARG A 183 4.91 28.99 7.75
C ARG A 183 4.97 30.43 7.28
#